data_AF-A0A7C2R6W3-F1
#
_entry.id   AF-A0A7C2R6W3-F1
#
_cell.length_a   1.000
_cell.length_b   1.000
_cell.length_c   1.000
_cell.angle_alpha   90.00
_cell.angle_beta   90.00
_cell.angle_gamma   90.00
#
_symmetry.space_group_name_H-M   'P 1'
#
loop_
_entity.id
_entity.type
_entity.pdbx_description
1 polymer ?
#
loop_
_entity_poly.entity_id
_entity_poly.type
_entity_poly.pdbx_seq_one_letter_code
_entity_poly.pdbx_strand_id
1 'polypeptide(L)'
;MKNTKPLNDLEIAQQVELKHITLIAEKLGLDADDIEMYGKYKAKIPLNKIDKQKVKSGNLILVSAISPTPAGEGKTTVSIGLSEALNRIGKKTTVVLREPSLGPVFGIKGGATGGGFSQVLPMEDINLHFTGDFSAIEKAHNLLAALVDNNLQSKTNNLGLDARTVSLKRVMDVNDRALRNMVIGLGGTGSGIPRESGFDITAASEIMAIMCLAEDLEDLKRRLGNIFIGYTFDKQPVFARDLKAEGAMTALLKDAIKPNLVQTIEGNPAIIHLGPFANIAQGTNSVIATRMGLSLSDYTVTEAGFGSDLGAEKFLDIKCQSAGLAPKAIVLTTTIRALKYHGGAPLSSLTTPNVEALKKGLPNLEKHLENARLYNITPVIAINKFISDSEEEIEVIKELAERMQVKVALADGWARGGEGAIELAEKVVEVVEQSKDEFTPLYDWDMDV
;
A
#
# COMPACT_ATOMS: atom_id res chain seq x y z
N MET A 1 -30.37 -28.67 -10.30
CA MET A 1 -29.08 -28.17 -9.77
C MET A 1 -29.41 -27.06 -8.79
N LYS A 2 -29.03 -27.18 -7.52
CA LYS A 2 -29.34 -26.15 -6.52
C LYS A 2 -28.60 -24.87 -6.91
N ASN A 3 -29.35 -23.82 -7.21
CA ASN A 3 -28.87 -22.44 -7.40
C ASN A 3 -28.20 -22.00 -6.10
N THR A 4 -26.91 -22.31 -5.95
CA THR A 4 -26.09 -21.80 -4.86
C THR A 4 -25.63 -20.43 -5.31
N LYS A 5 -26.18 -19.39 -4.66
CA LYS A 5 -25.71 -18.02 -4.81
C LYS A 5 -24.18 -18.02 -4.61
N PRO A 6 -23.38 -17.43 -5.51
CA PRO A 6 -21.94 -17.33 -5.29
C PRO A 6 -21.70 -16.61 -3.95
N LEU A 7 -20.82 -17.18 -3.12
CA LEU A 7 -20.47 -16.61 -1.83
C LEU A 7 -19.84 -15.24 -2.03
N ASN A 8 -20.18 -14.28 -1.18
CA ASN A 8 -19.48 -13.01 -1.13
C ASN A 8 -18.17 -13.13 -0.34
N ASP A 9 -17.28 -12.15 -0.46
CA ASP A 9 -15.94 -12.18 0.14
C ASP A 9 -15.98 -12.40 1.67
N LEU A 10 -16.95 -11.80 2.37
CA LEU A 10 -17.14 -11.95 3.81
C LEU A 10 -17.64 -13.36 4.18
N GLU A 11 -18.57 -13.91 3.40
CA GLU A 11 -19.06 -15.29 3.59
C GLU A 11 -17.93 -16.31 3.37
N ILE A 12 -17.02 -16.07 2.43
CA ILE A 12 -15.81 -16.88 2.24
C ILE A 12 -14.89 -16.73 3.47
N ALA A 13 -14.61 -15.50 3.90
CA ALA A 13 -13.73 -15.23 5.04
C ALA A 13 -14.22 -15.89 6.35
N GLN A 14 -15.54 -15.89 6.59
CA GLN A 14 -16.15 -16.49 7.79
C GLN A 14 -16.13 -18.03 7.81
N GLN A 15 -15.95 -18.68 6.66
CA GLN A 15 -15.87 -20.15 6.57
C GLN A 15 -14.46 -20.69 6.83
N VAL A 16 -13.46 -19.81 6.96
CA VAL A 16 -12.04 -20.19 7.04
C VAL A 16 -11.63 -20.38 8.50
N GLU A 17 -11.07 -21.53 8.81
CA GLU A 17 -10.44 -21.78 10.10
C GLU A 17 -9.04 -21.14 10.12
N LEU A 18 -8.92 -20.00 10.80
CA LEU A 18 -7.65 -19.29 10.93
C LEU A 18 -6.67 -20.06 11.82
N LYS A 19 -5.41 -20.14 11.38
CA LYS A 19 -4.33 -20.72 12.18
C LYS A 19 -3.90 -19.72 13.25
N HIS A 20 -3.48 -20.23 14.41
CA HIS A 20 -2.87 -19.39 15.43
C HIS A 20 -1.65 -18.67 14.86
N ILE A 21 -1.47 -17.39 15.19
CA ILE A 21 -0.45 -16.53 14.57
C ILE A 21 0.98 -17.04 14.79
N THR A 22 1.21 -17.77 15.89
CA THR A 22 2.50 -18.43 16.16
C THR A 22 2.86 -19.47 15.10
N LEU A 23 1.88 -20.19 14.54
CA LEU A 23 2.12 -21.15 13.44
C LEU A 23 2.49 -20.44 12.14
N ILE A 24 2.01 -19.21 11.95
CA ILE A 24 2.35 -18.38 10.79
C ILE A 24 3.74 -17.76 10.98
N ALA A 25 4.08 -17.35 12.20
CA ALA A 25 5.41 -16.88 12.58
C ALA A 25 6.48 -17.98 12.42
N GLU A 26 6.15 -19.23 12.80
CA GLU A 26 7.04 -20.39 12.62
C GLU A 26 7.42 -20.61 11.16
N LYS A 27 6.49 -20.42 10.21
CA LYS A 27 6.81 -20.46 8.77
C LYS A 27 7.88 -19.44 8.39
N LEU A 28 7.92 -18.29 9.05
CA LEU A 28 8.94 -17.26 8.87
C LEU A 28 10.24 -17.53 9.63
N GLY A 29 10.31 -18.60 10.44
CA GLY A 29 11.44 -18.91 11.31
C GLY A 29 11.48 -18.04 12.57
N LEU A 30 10.31 -17.57 13.03
CA LEU A 30 10.16 -16.78 14.25
C LEU A 30 9.49 -17.63 15.32
N ASP A 31 10.00 -17.54 16.54
CA ASP A 31 9.40 -18.19 17.71
C ASP A 31 8.24 -17.35 18.29
N ALA A 32 7.45 -17.93 19.19
CA ALA A 32 6.34 -17.22 19.83
C ALA A 32 6.80 -15.98 20.64
N ASP A 33 8.01 -16.04 21.23
CA ASP A 33 8.61 -14.95 22.00
C ASP A 33 9.20 -13.85 21.10
N ASP A 34 9.33 -14.11 19.80
CA ASP A 34 9.83 -13.15 18.82
C ASP A 34 8.76 -12.18 18.31
N ILE A 35 7.50 -12.40 18.69
CA ILE A 35 6.35 -11.64 18.19
C ILE A 35 5.51 -11.06 19.33
N GLU A 36 4.87 -9.93 19.08
CA GLU A 36 3.98 -9.27 20.04
C GLU A 36 2.53 -9.52 19.62
N MET A 37 1.85 -10.48 20.24
CA MET A 37 0.52 -10.93 19.82
C MET A 37 -0.61 -9.92 20.12
N TYR A 38 -1.50 -9.74 19.15
CA TYR A 38 -2.75 -8.96 19.24
C TYR A 38 -3.94 -9.92 19.07
N GLY A 39 -4.27 -10.61 20.15
CA GLY A 39 -5.17 -11.76 20.11
C GLY A 39 -4.50 -12.97 19.45
N LYS A 40 -5.31 -13.89 18.90
CA LYS A 40 -4.81 -15.20 18.41
C LYS A 40 -4.29 -15.19 16.97
N TYR A 41 -4.68 -14.20 16.17
CA TYR A 41 -4.53 -14.24 14.71
C TYR A 41 -3.77 -13.05 14.12
N LYS A 42 -3.17 -12.21 14.97
CA LYS A 42 -2.40 -11.02 14.59
C LYS A 42 -1.23 -10.85 15.53
N ALA A 43 -0.11 -10.33 15.05
CA ALA A 43 1.02 -9.97 15.89
C ALA A 43 1.83 -8.83 15.28
N LYS A 44 2.59 -8.09 16.09
CA LYS A 44 3.63 -7.18 15.60
C LYS A 44 4.99 -7.89 15.59
N ILE A 45 5.80 -7.62 14.56
CA ILE A 45 7.16 -8.16 14.45
C ILE A 45 8.16 -7.06 14.84
N PRO A 46 9.02 -7.29 15.86
CA PRO A 46 10.06 -6.34 16.26
C PRO A 46 11.08 -6.04 15.15
N LEU A 47 11.57 -4.80 15.10
CA LEU A 47 12.47 -4.33 14.03
C LEU A 47 13.83 -5.04 13.99
N ASN A 48 14.28 -5.64 15.09
CA ASN A 48 15.54 -6.37 15.17
C ASN A 48 15.54 -7.68 14.35
N LYS A 49 14.39 -8.09 13.79
CA LYS A 49 14.27 -9.22 12.87
C LYS A 49 14.59 -8.87 11.41
N ILE A 50 14.86 -7.60 11.12
CA ILE A 50 15.30 -7.16 9.79
C ILE A 50 16.78 -7.48 9.59
N ASP A 51 17.07 -8.26 8.55
CA ASP A 51 18.42 -8.63 8.11
C ASP A 51 18.79 -7.85 6.85
N LYS A 52 19.68 -6.85 7.00
CA LYS A 52 20.10 -5.97 5.91
C LYS A 52 20.80 -6.72 4.76
N GLN A 53 21.43 -7.87 5.01
CA GLN A 53 22.08 -8.65 3.95
C GLN A 53 21.03 -9.38 3.11
N LYS A 54 20.06 -10.03 3.77
CA LYS A 54 18.95 -10.68 3.07
C LYS A 54 18.09 -9.69 2.28
N VAL A 55 17.88 -8.48 2.81
CA VAL A 55 17.19 -7.40 2.09
C VAL A 55 17.83 -7.11 0.73
N LYS A 56 19.17 -7.09 0.65
CA LYS A 56 19.88 -6.80 -0.60
C LYS A 56 19.79 -7.94 -1.62
N SER A 57 19.78 -9.19 -1.17
CA SER A 57 19.75 -10.36 -2.05
C SER A 57 18.33 -10.87 -2.37
N GLY A 58 17.34 -10.49 -1.55
CA GLY A 58 15.97 -11.00 -1.59
C GLY A 58 15.24 -10.71 -2.91
N ASN A 59 14.24 -11.54 -3.23
CA ASN A 59 13.46 -11.38 -4.44
C ASN A 59 12.24 -10.49 -4.19
N LEU A 60 12.36 -9.20 -4.51
CA LEU A 60 11.26 -8.25 -4.41
C LEU A 60 10.45 -8.22 -5.72
N ILE A 61 9.15 -8.45 -5.61
CA ILE A 61 8.19 -8.40 -6.72
C ILE A 61 7.20 -7.27 -6.45
N LEU A 62 7.10 -6.32 -7.38
CA LEU A 62 6.10 -5.26 -7.34
C LEU A 62 4.89 -5.65 -8.19
N VAL A 63 3.71 -5.69 -7.59
CA VAL A 63 2.43 -5.79 -8.31
C VAL A 63 1.85 -4.40 -8.50
N SER A 64 1.60 -4.05 -9.75
CA SER A 64 0.89 -2.84 -10.13
C SER A 64 -0.24 -3.19 -11.11
N ALA A 65 -0.88 -2.19 -11.69
CA ALA A 65 -1.98 -2.38 -12.63
C ALA A 65 -1.93 -1.35 -13.75
N ILE A 66 -2.75 -1.59 -14.77
CA ILE A 66 -3.11 -0.56 -15.74
C ILE A 66 -3.84 0.61 -15.08
N SER A 67 -4.10 1.68 -15.84
CA SER A 67 -4.81 2.86 -15.30
C SER A 67 -6.20 2.44 -14.81
N PRO A 68 -6.60 2.81 -13.57
CA PRO A 68 -7.78 2.27 -12.92
C PRO A 68 -9.06 2.65 -13.66
N THR A 69 -9.99 1.70 -13.72
CA THR A 69 -11.30 1.86 -14.35
C THR A 69 -12.42 1.55 -13.35
N PRO A 70 -13.66 2.01 -13.59
CA PRO A 70 -14.80 1.61 -12.78
C PRO A 70 -15.09 0.09 -12.80
N ALA A 71 -14.52 -0.66 -13.74
CA ALA A 71 -14.68 -2.11 -13.84
C ALA A 71 -13.88 -2.87 -12.77
N GLY A 72 -12.79 -2.27 -12.29
CA GLY A 72 -11.85 -2.85 -11.34
C GLY A 72 -10.86 -3.82 -11.99
N GLU A 73 -9.61 -3.74 -11.53
CA GLU A 73 -8.51 -4.57 -12.06
C GLU A 73 -8.19 -5.74 -11.12
N GLY A 74 -8.49 -5.62 -9.82
CA GLY A 74 -8.23 -6.67 -8.83
C GLY A 74 -6.76 -6.84 -8.45
N LYS A 75 -5.97 -5.75 -8.48
CA LYS A 75 -4.53 -5.75 -8.17
C LYS A 75 -4.21 -6.48 -6.84
N THR A 76 -4.90 -6.15 -5.77
CA THR A 76 -4.63 -6.76 -4.44
C THR A 76 -4.98 -8.24 -4.40
N THR A 77 -6.04 -8.65 -5.10
CA THR A 77 -6.37 -10.06 -5.30
C THR A 77 -5.24 -10.80 -6.03
N VAL A 78 -4.66 -10.19 -7.07
CA VAL A 78 -3.50 -10.76 -7.78
C VAL A 78 -2.25 -10.79 -6.89
N SER A 79 -1.99 -9.76 -6.09
CA SER A 79 -0.87 -9.75 -5.12
C SER A 79 -0.93 -10.92 -4.14
N ILE A 80 -2.12 -11.17 -3.58
CA ILE A 80 -2.33 -12.25 -2.61
C ILE A 80 -2.28 -13.61 -3.31
N GLY A 81 -3.01 -13.77 -4.42
CA GLY A 81 -3.03 -15.02 -5.19
C GLY A 81 -1.64 -15.42 -5.70
N LEU A 82 -0.83 -14.46 -6.15
CA LEU A 82 0.57 -14.69 -6.53
C LEU A 82 1.40 -15.19 -5.34
N SER A 83 1.26 -14.57 -4.17
CA SER A 83 1.98 -15.02 -2.97
C SER A 83 1.57 -16.43 -2.54
N GLU A 84 0.27 -16.77 -2.64
CA GLU A 84 -0.22 -18.11 -2.35
C GLU A 84 0.30 -19.14 -3.36
N ALA A 85 0.25 -18.80 -4.65
CA ALA A 85 0.80 -19.63 -5.71
C ALA A 85 2.30 -19.89 -5.56
N LEU A 86 3.09 -18.87 -5.23
CA LEU A 86 4.53 -19.00 -4.96
C LEU A 86 4.80 -19.98 -3.80
N ASN A 87 4.03 -19.89 -2.72
CA ASN A 87 4.14 -20.85 -1.61
C ASN A 87 3.74 -22.28 -2.04
N ARG A 88 2.73 -22.44 -2.90
CA ARG A 88 2.32 -23.75 -3.43
C ARG A 88 3.39 -24.41 -4.29
N ILE A 89 4.17 -23.64 -5.05
CA ILE A 89 5.31 -24.15 -5.83
C ILE A 89 6.62 -24.21 -5.01
N GLY A 90 6.53 -24.11 -3.68
CA GLY A 90 7.65 -24.31 -2.77
C GLY A 90 8.60 -23.11 -2.60
N LYS A 91 8.22 -21.91 -3.08
CA LYS A 91 8.98 -20.68 -2.85
C LYS A 91 8.43 -19.98 -1.60
N LYS A 92 9.22 -19.93 -0.52
CA LYS A 92 8.80 -19.30 0.74
C LYS A 92 8.52 -17.81 0.50
N THR A 93 7.25 -17.41 0.59
CA THR A 93 6.82 -16.08 0.13
C THR A 93 5.95 -15.37 1.15
N THR A 94 6.14 -14.05 1.26
CA THR A 94 5.28 -13.15 2.05
C THR A 94 4.71 -12.05 1.17
N VAL A 95 3.40 -11.83 1.28
CA VAL A 95 2.74 -10.65 0.70
C VAL A 95 2.79 -9.49 1.70
N VAL A 96 3.12 -8.29 1.22
CA VAL A 96 3.21 -7.07 2.02
C VAL A 96 2.24 -6.04 1.47
N LEU A 97 1.23 -5.68 2.26
CA LEU A 97 0.10 -4.84 1.85
C LEU A 97 -0.04 -3.61 2.75
N ARG A 98 -0.88 -2.68 2.28
CA ARG A 98 -1.25 -1.48 3.03
C ARG A 98 -2.42 -1.77 3.96
N GLU A 99 -2.42 -1.10 5.11
CA GLU A 99 -3.60 -1.04 5.97
C GLU A 99 -4.65 -0.09 5.35
N PRO A 100 -5.92 -0.50 5.23
CA PRO A 100 -6.98 0.39 4.79
C PRO A 100 -7.31 1.44 5.86
N SER A 101 -7.67 2.63 5.41
CA SER A 101 -8.30 3.65 6.27
C SER A 101 -9.68 3.18 6.74
N LEU A 102 -10.02 3.48 7.98
CA LEU A 102 -11.31 3.17 8.62
C LEU A 102 -12.46 3.93 7.97
N GLY A 103 -12.26 5.20 7.63
CA GLY A 103 -13.32 6.09 7.15
C GLY A 103 -14.10 5.52 5.94
N PRO A 104 -13.43 5.07 4.86
CA PRO A 104 -14.07 4.46 3.69
C PRO A 104 -14.87 3.19 3.95
N VAL A 105 -14.59 2.44 5.03
CA VAL A 105 -15.27 1.18 5.35
C VAL A 105 -16.74 1.40 5.66
N PHE A 106 -17.09 2.53 6.28
CA PHE A 106 -18.47 2.95 6.52
C PHE A 106 -19.10 3.70 5.34
N GLY A 107 -18.40 3.73 4.19
CA GLY A 107 -18.84 4.36 2.94
C GLY A 107 -19.16 3.34 1.84
N ILE A 108 -18.70 3.62 0.61
CA ILE A 108 -19.03 2.86 -0.61
C ILE A 108 -17.93 1.84 -0.99
N LYS A 109 -16.73 1.92 -0.41
CA LYS A 109 -15.60 1.09 -0.84
C LYS A 109 -15.52 -0.23 -0.08
N GLY A 110 -15.55 -1.34 -0.81
CA GLY A 110 -15.23 -2.69 -0.32
C GLY A 110 -13.75 -2.85 0.08
N GLY A 111 -13.48 -3.88 0.89
CA GLY A 111 -12.25 -4.04 1.66
C GLY A 111 -10.94 -4.13 0.87
N ALA A 112 -9.85 -3.65 1.46
CA ALA A 112 -8.51 -3.65 0.86
C ALA A 112 -7.73 -4.97 1.09
N THR A 113 -8.42 -6.05 1.45
CA THR A 113 -7.82 -7.32 1.88
C THR A 113 -7.85 -8.40 0.79
N GLY A 114 -8.01 -8.01 -0.47
CA GLY A 114 -8.18 -8.94 -1.59
C GLY A 114 -9.65 -9.27 -1.88
N GLY A 115 -9.90 -10.43 -2.48
CA GLY A 115 -11.26 -10.88 -2.81
C GLY A 115 -11.31 -12.35 -3.21
N GLY A 116 -12.48 -12.96 -3.10
CA GLY A 116 -12.71 -14.36 -3.43
C GLY A 116 -11.87 -15.30 -2.56
N PHE A 117 -11.15 -16.22 -3.17
CA PHE A 117 -10.22 -17.13 -2.50
C PHE A 117 -8.78 -16.60 -2.44
N SER A 118 -8.55 -15.32 -2.72
CA SER A 118 -7.26 -14.64 -2.53
C SER A 118 -7.45 -13.47 -1.57
N GLN A 119 -7.50 -13.77 -0.27
CA GLN A 119 -7.76 -12.79 0.80
C GLN A 119 -6.71 -12.84 1.92
N VAL A 120 -6.51 -11.72 2.62
CA VAL A 120 -5.80 -11.65 3.91
C VAL A 120 -6.80 -11.50 5.05
N LEU A 121 -6.58 -12.26 6.12
CA LEU A 121 -7.50 -12.40 7.25
C LEU A 121 -6.78 -12.18 8.59
N PRO A 122 -7.48 -11.74 9.65
CA PRO A 122 -8.93 -11.50 9.75
C PRO A 122 -9.39 -10.17 9.14
N MET A 123 -10.30 -10.23 8.16
CA MET A 123 -10.76 -9.07 7.39
C MET A 123 -11.42 -7.98 8.25
N GLU A 124 -12.23 -8.36 9.24
CA GLU A 124 -12.95 -7.41 10.11
C GLU A 124 -11.98 -6.55 10.92
N ASP A 125 -10.97 -7.17 11.53
CA ASP A 125 -9.96 -6.44 12.29
C ASP A 125 -9.16 -5.50 11.40
N ILE A 126 -8.74 -5.97 10.21
CA ILE A 126 -7.93 -5.18 9.26
C ILE A 126 -8.68 -3.94 8.77
N ASN A 127 -9.99 -4.05 8.56
CA ASN A 127 -10.83 -2.93 8.11
C ASN A 127 -11.26 -2.00 9.26
N LEU A 128 -11.02 -2.36 10.52
CA LEU A 128 -11.43 -1.57 11.69
C LEU A 128 -10.21 -0.96 12.40
N HIS A 129 -9.98 -1.31 13.66
CA HIS A 129 -8.90 -0.75 14.47
C HIS A 129 -7.56 -1.46 14.27
N PHE A 130 -7.59 -2.64 13.67
CA PHE A 130 -6.47 -3.54 13.47
C PHE A 130 -5.57 -3.68 14.70
N THR A 131 -4.37 -3.09 14.67
CA THR A 131 -3.41 -3.06 15.79
C THR A 131 -3.21 -1.65 16.36
N GLY A 132 -3.98 -0.66 15.90
CA GLY A 132 -3.99 0.71 16.40
C GLY A 132 -3.03 1.67 15.69
N ASP A 133 -2.44 1.29 14.55
CA ASP A 133 -1.41 2.08 13.87
C ASP A 133 -1.93 3.43 13.38
N PHE A 134 -3.08 3.44 12.70
CA PHE A 134 -3.74 4.69 12.28
C PHE A 134 -4.14 5.56 13.48
N SER A 135 -4.58 4.94 14.57
CA SER A 135 -4.92 5.64 15.81
C SER A 135 -3.71 6.28 16.49
N ALA A 136 -2.52 5.70 16.37
CA ALA A 136 -1.27 6.27 16.85
C ALA A 136 -0.83 7.46 15.99
N ILE A 137 -0.96 7.34 14.66
CA ILE A 137 -0.67 8.42 13.71
C ILE A 137 -1.59 9.62 13.91
N GLU A 138 -2.89 9.38 14.09
CA GLU A 138 -3.87 10.42 14.39
C GLU A 138 -3.49 11.20 15.67
N LYS A 139 -3.10 10.48 16.73
CA LYS A 139 -2.66 11.11 17.99
C LYS A 139 -1.37 11.89 17.83
N ALA A 140 -0.37 11.36 17.12
CA ALA A 140 0.89 12.05 16.87
C ALA A 140 0.68 13.34 16.07
N HIS A 141 -0.15 13.28 15.02
CA HIS A 141 -0.49 14.43 14.19
C HIS A 141 -1.25 15.50 15.00
N ASN A 142 -2.29 15.09 15.73
CA ASN A 142 -3.09 16.03 16.50
C ASN A 142 -2.35 16.59 17.72
N LEU A 143 -1.37 15.85 18.27
CA LEU A 143 -0.42 16.39 19.25
C LEU A 143 0.40 17.55 18.64
N LEU A 144 0.96 17.37 17.45
CA LEU A 144 1.70 18.44 16.77
C LEU A 144 0.81 19.66 16.55
N ALA A 145 -0.41 19.47 16.04
CA ALA A 145 -1.38 20.56 15.85
C ALA A 145 -1.72 21.27 17.19
N ALA A 146 -1.86 20.52 18.29
CA ALA A 146 -2.08 21.10 19.61
C ALA A 146 -0.87 21.90 20.12
N LEU A 147 0.36 21.42 19.87
CA LEU A 147 1.58 22.14 20.23
C LEU A 147 1.75 23.44 19.44
N VAL A 148 1.35 23.45 18.15
CA VAL A 148 1.30 24.66 17.32
C VAL A 148 0.38 25.71 17.93
N ASP A 149 -0.87 25.34 18.23
CA ASP A 149 -1.84 26.29 18.78
C ASP A 149 -1.47 26.74 20.20
N ASN A 150 -0.86 25.87 21.01
CA ASN A 150 -0.30 26.23 22.31
C ASN A 150 0.90 27.20 22.19
N ASN A 151 1.73 27.06 21.16
CA ASN A 151 2.83 27.99 20.90
C ASN A 151 2.31 29.38 20.52
N LEU A 152 1.29 29.45 19.66
CA LEU A 152 0.63 30.70 19.27
C LEU A 152 0.05 31.44 20.48
N GLN A 153 -0.55 30.70 21.42
CA GLN A 153 -1.11 31.25 22.66
C GLN A 153 -0.03 31.67 23.68
N SER A 154 1.16 31.07 23.63
CA SER A 154 2.21 31.32 24.60
C SER A 154 2.69 32.77 24.56
N LYS A 155 2.87 33.40 25.72
CA LYS A 155 3.43 34.76 25.83
C LYS A 155 4.95 34.78 25.96
N THR A 156 5.54 33.67 26.41
CA THR A 156 6.96 33.60 26.78
C THR A 156 7.77 32.68 25.88
N ASN A 157 7.12 31.69 25.24
CA ASN A 157 7.77 30.69 24.40
C ASN A 157 7.23 30.71 22.95
N ASN A 158 6.68 31.84 22.49
CA ASN A 158 6.17 31.99 21.14
C ASN A 158 7.32 32.04 20.13
N LEU A 159 7.21 31.29 19.03
CA LEU A 159 8.21 31.29 17.95
C LEU A 159 8.02 32.44 16.95
N GLY A 160 7.04 33.33 17.18
CA GLY A 160 6.66 34.40 16.25
C GLY A 160 5.91 33.87 15.02
N LEU A 161 5.32 32.68 15.12
CA LEU A 161 4.58 32.01 14.05
C LEU A 161 3.34 32.84 13.64
N ASP A 162 3.19 33.11 12.35
CA ASP A 162 1.99 33.73 11.81
C ASP A 162 0.91 32.67 11.64
N ALA A 163 -0.15 32.74 12.46
CA ALA A 163 -1.26 31.79 12.46
C ALA A 163 -1.92 31.58 11.10
N ARG A 164 -1.84 32.57 10.19
CA ARG A 164 -2.41 32.52 8.83
C ARG A 164 -1.59 31.65 7.87
N THR A 165 -0.34 31.39 8.22
CA THR A 165 0.61 30.63 7.39
C THR A 165 0.74 29.18 7.82
N VAL A 166 0.05 28.79 8.89
CA VAL A 166 0.04 27.41 9.39
C VAL A 166 -0.63 26.51 8.35
N SER A 167 0.19 25.70 7.69
CA SER A 167 -0.25 24.75 6.67
C SER A 167 -0.80 23.45 7.27
N LEU A 168 -0.38 23.13 8.49
CA LEU A 168 -0.79 21.93 9.22
C LEU A 168 -2.26 22.01 9.67
N LYS A 169 -3.08 21.11 9.13
CA LYS A 169 -4.44 20.83 9.58
C LYS A 169 -4.45 19.83 10.74
N ARG A 170 -5.63 19.41 11.18
CA ARG A 170 -5.80 18.24 12.06
C ARG A 170 -6.17 17.02 11.22
N VAL A 171 -6.19 15.84 11.83
CA VAL A 171 -6.66 14.62 11.15
C VAL A 171 -7.63 13.80 11.98
N MET A 172 -8.50 13.08 11.29
CA MET A 172 -9.41 12.10 11.87
C MET A 172 -9.72 11.03 10.84
N ASP A 173 -9.71 9.75 11.21
CA ASP A 173 -9.94 8.65 10.27
C ASP A 173 -11.43 8.33 10.01
N VAL A 174 -12.20 9.38 9.69
CA VAL A 174 -13.63 9.29 9.38
C VAL A 174 -13.95 10.17 8.17
N ASN A 175 -14.88 9.73 7.32
CA ASN A 175 -15.34 10.51 6.17
C ASN A 175 -16.28 11.66 6.59
N ASP A 176 -15.72 12.74 7.16
CA ASP A 176 -16.49 13.92 7.57
C ASP A 176 -16.20 15.13 6.68
N ARG A 177 -17.15 15.48 5.82
CA ARG A 177 -17.00 16.63 4.91
C ARG A 177 -17.17 17.99 5.61
N ALA A 178 -17.82 18.05 6.77
CA ALA A 178 -18.13 19.29 7.46
C ALA A 178 -16.89 19.93 8.09
N LEU A 179 -15.85 19.13 8.34
CA LEU A 179 -14.61 19.57 8.98
C LEU A 179 -13.52 20.04 8.01
N ARG A 180 -13.78 20.06 6.69
CA ARG A 180 -12.77 20.42 5.68
C ARG A 180 -12.18 21.81 5.86
N ASN A 181 -13.03 22.78 6.23
CA ASN A 181 -12.68 24.17 6.48
C ASN A 181 -13.42 24.64 7.75
N MET A 182 -12.69 25.19 8.70
CA MET A 182 -13.24 25.68 9.97
C MET A 182 -12.41 26.83 10.55
N VAL A 183 -12.99 27.56 11.49
CA VAL A 183 -12.28 28.50 12.35
C VAL A 183 -12.17 27.89 13.75
N ILE A 184 -10.95 27.79 14.28
CA ILE A 184 -10.66 27.28 15.63
C ILE A 184 -10.25 28.41 16.58
N GLY A 185 -10.05 28.12 17.87
CA GLY A 185 -9.52 29.10 18.83
C GLY A 185 -10.50 30.21 19.21
N LEU A 186 -11.80 30.00 19.03
CA LEU A 186 -12.85 30.93 19.43
C LEU A 186 -13.16 30.79 20.93
N GLY A 187 -13.87 31.77 21.50
CA GLY A 187 -14.31 31.74 22.90
C GLY A 187 -13.49 32.59 23.88
N GLY A 188 -12.73 33.57 23.38
CA GLY A 188 -12.02 34.56 24.19
C GLY A 188 -10.58 34.16 24.55
N THR A 189 -9.93 35.00 25.36
CA THR A 189 -8.46 34.94 25.61
C THR A 189 -7.97 33.67 26.31
N GLY A 190 -8.87 32.89 26.92
CA GLY A 190 -8.57 31.59 27.52
C GLY A 190 -8.65 30.39 26.57
N SER A 191 -9.15 30.59 25.35
CA SER A 191 -9.56 29.50 24.43
C SER A 191 -8.70 29.39 23.16
N GLY A 192 -7.62 30.18 23.06
CA GLY A 192 -6.67 30.16 21.96
C GLY A 192 -6.70 31.42 21.07
N ILE A 193 -5.98 31.34 19.95
CA ILE A 193 -5.92 32.39 18.93
C ILE A 193 -6.80 31.97 17.73
N PRO A 194 -7.80 32.78 17.33
CA PRO A 194 -8.62 32.47 16.16
C PRO A 194 -7.80 32.34 14.87
N ARG A 195 -7.98 31.22 14.15
CA ARG A 195 -7.39 31.02 12.81
C ARG A 195 -8.21 30.04 11.97
N GLU A 196 -8.02 30.11 10.66
CA GLU A 196 -8.56 29.12 9.71
C GLU A 196 -7.75 27.82 9.80
N SER A 197 -8.45 26.69 9.68
CA SER A 197 -7.90 25.34 9.74
C SER A 197 -8.87 24.36 9.08
N GLY A 198 -8.59 23.06 9.17
CA GLY A 198 -9.52 21.99 8.82
C GLY A 198 -9.07 20.65 9.37
N PHE A 199 -9.76 19.60 8.93
CA PHE A 199 -9.36 18.21 9.09
C PHE A 199 -9.16 17.54 7.73
N ASP A 200 -8.10 16.74 7.64
CA ASP A 200 -7.93 15.74 6.59
C ASP A 200 -8.14 14.33 7.16
N ILE A 201 -8.31 13.34 6.29
CA ILE A 201 -8.36 11.94 6.72
C ILE A 201 -6.97 11.47 7.16
N THR A 202 -6.86 10.61 8.17
CA THR A 202 -5.56 10.22 8.77
C THR A 202 -4.57 9.63 7.75
N ALA A 203 -5.04 8.91 6.74
CA ALA A 203 -4.20 8.40 5.64
C ALA A 203 -3.52 9.50 4.78
N ALA A 204 -4.03 10.73 4.82
CA ALA A 204 -3.49 11.89 4.12
C ALA A 204 -2.42 12.66 4.93
N SER A 205 -2.21 12.28 6.20
CA SER A 205 -1.20 12.90 7.08
C SER A 205 0.21 12.74 6.52
N GLU A 206 1.02 13.80 6.55
CA GLU A 206 2.46 13.70 6.26
C GLU A 206 3.16 12.72 7.21
N ILE A 207 2.69 12.59 8.46
CA ILE A 207 3.20 11.58 9.40
C ILE A 207 2.96 10.15 8.89
N MET A 208 1.85 9.90 8.17
CA MET A 208 1.63 8.60 7.52
C MET A 208 2.67 8.34 6.43
N ALA A 209 2.94 9.35 5.59
CA ALA A 209 3.96 9.25 4.54
C ALA A 209 5.36 9.04 5.14
N ILE A 210 5.72 9.79 6.18
CA ILE A 210 6.98 9.67 6.93
C ILE A 210 7.11 8.28 7.55
N MET A 211 6.09 7.79 8.26
CA MET A 211 6.10 6.45 8.86
C MET A 211 6.28 5.35 7.81
N CYS A 212 5.75 5.55 6.60
CA CYS A 212 5.92 4.60 5.51
C CYS A 212 7.31 4.65 4.86
N LEU A 213 8.07 5.73 5.00
CA LEU A 213 9.43 5.87 4.44
C LEU A 213 10.54 5.77 5.49
N ALA A 214 10.20 5.80 6.78
CA ALA A 214 11.18 5.70 7.86
C ALA A 214 11.88 4.35 7.84
N GLU A 215 13.18 4.34 8.13
CA GLU A 215 13.98 3.12 8.22
C GLU A 215 14.02 2.50 9.62
N ASP A 216 13.96 3.35 10.63
CA ASP A 216 14.01 3.02 12.05
C ASP A 216 13.47 4.20 12.89
N LEU A 217 13.52 4.08 14.22
CA LEU A 217 13.03 5.12 15.14
C LEU A 217 13.85 6.43 15.09
N GLU A 218 15.15 6.37 14.80
CA GLU A 218 15.99 7.57 14.73
C GLU A 218 15.71 8.35 13.45
N ASP A 219 15.59 7.66 12.31
CA ASP A 219 15.16 8.23 11.04
C ASP A 219 13.75 8.80 11.14
N LEU A 220 12.82 8.08 11.77
CA LEU A 220 11.47 8.56 12.05
C LEU A 220 11.50 9.88 12.83
N LYS A 221 12.23 9.92 13.95
CA LYS A 221 12.33 11.14 14.77
C LYS A 221 12.89 12.32 13.99
N ARG A 222 13.94 12.08 13.18
CA ARG A 222 14.53 13.13 12.32
C ARG A 222 13.52 13.65 11.30
N ARG A 223 12.82 12.76 10.58
CA ARG A 223 11.81 13.14 9.58
C ARG A 223 10.64 13.89 10.21
N LEU A 224 10.14 13.43 11.35
CA LEU A 224 9.10 14.13 12.12
C LEU A 224 9.53 15.54 12.52
N GLY A 225 10.79 15.73 12.95
CA GLY A 225 11.33 17.05 13.27
C GLY A 225 11.45 17.99 12.05
N ASN A 226 11.47 17.44 10.84
CA ASN A 226 11.57 18.19 9.58
C ASN A 226 10.22 18.58 8.97
N ILE A 227 9.10 18.20 9.59
CA ILE A 227 7.76 18.63 9.16
C ILE A 227 7.69 20.15 9.22
N PHE A 228 7.37 20.76 8.09
CA PHE A 228 7.14 22.19 7.98
C PHE A 228 5.78 22.56 8.57
N ILE A 229 5.73 23.63 9.37
CA ILE A 229 4.49 24.09 10.03
C ILE A 229 3.92 25.31 9.33
N GLY A 230 4.75 26.33 9.14
CA GLY A 230 4.36 27.65 8.64
C GLY A 230 5.53 28.62 8.72
N TYR A 231 5.23 29.91 8.62
CA TYR A 231 6.21 30.98 8.63
C TYR A 231 6.02 31.91 9.83
N THR A 232 7.11 32.51 10.30
CA THR A 232 7.03 33.68 11.17
C THR A 232 6.55 34.91 10.41
N PHE A 233 6.21 35.98 11.13
CA PHE A 233 5.89 37.28 10.50
C PHE A 233 7.04 37.83 9.62
N ASP A 234 8.29 37.47 9.94
CA ASP A 234 9.50 37.81 9.16
C ASP A 234 9.85 36.76 8.09
N LYS A 235 8.88 35.89 7.74
CA LYS A 235 8.98 34.86 6.71
C LYS A 235 10.06 33.81 6.94
N GLN A 236 10.43 33.55 8.20
CA GLN A 236 11.32 32.43 8.53
C GLN A 236 10.51 31.15 8.69
N PRO A 237 10.94 30.01 8.11
CA PRO A 237 10.21 28.75 8.22
C PRO A 237 10.30 28.19 9.64
N VAL A 238 9.19 27.65 10.13
CA VAL A 238 9.08 26.97 11.42
C VAL A 238 8.79 25.49 11.18
N PHE A 239 9.51 24.63 11.89
CA PHE A 239 9.41 23.18 11.80
C PHE A 239 8.98 22.55 13.12
N ALA A 240 8.54 21.29 13.09
CA ALA A 240 8.13 20.56 14.29
C ALA A 240 9.23 20.46 15.37
N ARG A 241 10.51 20.42 14.96
CA ARG A 241 11.66 20.44 15.89
C ARG A 241 11.80 21.74 16.68
N ASP A 242 11.36 22.86 16.12
CA ASP A 242 11.41 24.16 16.80
C ASP A 242 10.39 24.20 17.96
N LEU A 243 9.33 23.40 17.84
CA LEU A 243 8.34 23.14 18.89
C LEU A 243 8.75 22.00 19.85
N LYS A 244 9.90 21.36 19.63
CA LYS A 244 10.38 20.16 20.35
C LYS A 244 9.37 19.00 20.34
N ALA A 245 8.60 18.87 19.25
CA ALA A 245 7.51 17.93 19.14
C ALA A 245 7.95 16.51 18.73
N GLU A 246 9.09 16.38 18.07
CA GLU A 246 9.55 15.15 17.41
C GLU A 246 9.76 13.98 18.38
N GLY A 247 10.27 14.24 19.58
CA GLY A 247 10.45 13.21 20.60
C GLY A 247 9.11 12.64 21.10
N ALA A 248 8.14 13.52 21.36
CA ALA A 248 6.82 13.12 21.84
C ALA A 248 6.01 12.39 20.75
N MET A 249 6.07 12.87 19.50
CA MET A 249 5.47 12.16 18.37
C MET A 249 6.09 10.78 18.16
N THR A 250 7.42 10.66 18.22
CA THR A 250 8.11 9.36 18.09
C THR A 250 7.69 8.39 19.20
N ALA A 251 7.53 8.87 20.44
CA ALA A 251 7.08 8.05 21.55
C ALA A 251 5.66 7.47 21.33
N LEU A 252 4.74 8.28 20.77
CA LEU A 252 3.39 7.82 20.40
C LEU A 252 3.40 6.76 19.29
N LEU A 253 4.42 6.77 18.43
CA LEU A 253 4.54 5.90 17.26
C LEU A 253 5.42 4.66 17.50
N LYS A 254 5.97 4.50 18.72
CA LYS A 254 6.96 3.47 19.07
C LYS A 254 6.51 2.04 18.72
N ASP A 255 5.25 1.70 18.94
CA ASP A 255 4.73 0.38 18.62
C ASP A 255 4.12 0.33 17.22
N ALA A 256 3.58 1.46 16.74
CA ALA A 256 3.01 1.58 15.40
C ALA A 256 4.04 1.48 14.27
N ILE A 257 5.35 1.59 14.57
CA ILE A 257 6.42 1.39 13.57
C ILE A 257 6.68 -0.10 13.27
N LYS A 258 6.20 -1.02 14.12
CA LYS A 258 6.43 -2.46 13.97
C LYS A 258 5.41 -3.06 12.99
N PRO A 259 5.85 -3.79 11.94
CA PRO A 259 4.94 -4.41 10.98
C PRO A 259 3.99 -5.42 11.60
N ASN A 260 2.77 -5.53 11.07
CA ASN A 260 1.76 -6.46 11.57
C ASN A 260 1.73 -7.74 10.74
N LEU A 261 2.02 -8.88 11.38
CA LEU A 261 1.86 -10.22 10.83
C LEU A 261 0.40 -10.68 10.95
N VAL A 262 -0.11 -11.18 9.84
CA VAL A 262 -1.41 -11.83 9.66
C VAL A 262 -1.24 -12.98 8.67
N GLN A 263 -2.34 -13.54 8.15
CA GLN A 263 -2.27 -14.67 7.21
C GLN A 263 -3.21 -14.53 6.02
N THR A 264 -2.83 -15.14 4.90
CA THR A 264 -3.76 -15.35 3.78
C THR A 264 -4.79 -16.44 4.11
N ILE A 265 -5.81 -16.59 3.27
CA ILE A 265 -6.83 -17.64 3.43
C ILE A 265 -6.24 -19.05 3.39
N GLU A 266 -5.14 -19.27 2.65
CA GLU A 266 -4.38 -20.54 2.66
C GLU A 266 -3.43 -20.70 3.87
N GLY A 267 -3.43 -19.71 4.79
CA GLY A 267 -2.58 -19.69 5.96
C GLY A 267 -1.11 -19.43 5.62
N ASN A 268 -0.83 -18.62 4.58
CA ASN A 268 0.52 -18.15 4.27
C ASN A 268 0.80 -16.81 4.98
N PRO A 269 2.06 -16.48 5.30
CA PRO A 269 2.38 -15.22 5.97
C PRO A 269 2.02 -14.00 5.13
N ALA A 270 1.36 -13.02 5.74
CA ALA A 270 1.07 -11.73 5.16
C ALA A 270 1.44 -10.62 6.15
N ILE A 271 2.04 -9.54 5.65
CA ILE A 271 2.37 -8.36 6.46
C ILE A 271 1.50 -7.19 5.99
N ILE A 272 0.78 -6.57 6.92
CA ILE A 272 0.02 -5.34 6.66
C ILE A 272 0.62 -4.23 7.50
N HIS A 273 1.04 -3.13 6.88
CA HIS A 273 1.63 -2.04 7.64
C HIS A 273 1.50 -0.70 6.94
N LEU A 274 0.69 0.17 7.54
CA LEU A 274 0.46 1.56 7.15
C LEU A 274 -0.12 1.71 5.73
N GLY A 275 -0.63 2.89 5.40
CA GLY A 275 -1.33 3.09 4.13
C GLY A 275 -1.50 4.57 3.78
N PRO A 276 -0.49 5.20 3.14
CA PRO A 276 -0.59 6.57 2.68
C PRO A 276 -1.42 6.62 1.39
N PHE A 277 -1.94 7.80 1.10
CA PHE A 277 -2.52 8.09 -0.20
C PHE A 277 -1.50 7.98 -1.33
N ALA A 278 -1.99 7.67 -2.53
CA ALA A 278 -1.14 7.47 -3.72
C ALA A 278 -1.15 8.69 -4.67
N ASN A 279 -1.93 9.73 -4.38
CA ASN A 279 -1.95 10.99 -5.12
C ASN A 279 -1.02 12.02 -4.49
N ILE A 280 -1.24 12.37 -3.21
CA ILE A 280 -0.45 13.35 -2.46
C ILE A 280 0.76 12.75 -1.73
N ALA A 281 0.91 11.42 -1.77
CA ALA A 281 2.02 10.67 -1.19
C ALA A 281 2.33 9.46 -2.08
N GLN A 282 3.25 8.60 -1.64
CA GLN A 282 3.82 7.50 -2.43
C GLN A 282 2.88 6.31 -2.64
N GLY A 283 1.82 6.15 -1.83
CA GLY A 283 0.82 5.11 -2.07
C GLY A 283 1.26 3.67 -1.83
N THR A 284 2.28 3.44 -1.00
CA THR A 284 2.88 2.11 -0.73
C THR A 284 2.73 1.75 0.75
N ASN A 285 2.83 0.46 1.10
CA ASN A 285 3.09 0.08 2.50
C ASN A 285 4.48 0.57 2.95
N SER A 286 4.78 0.44 4.25
CA SER A 286 6.05 0.92 4.80
C SER A 286 7.30 0.24 4.21
N VAL A 287 8.42 0.97 4.17
CA VAL A 287 9.77 0.45 3.91
C VAL A 287 10.12 -0.69 4.87
N ILE A 288 9.85 -0.49 6.16
CA ILE A 288 10.14 -1.45 7.22
C ILE A 288 9.45 -2.79 6.97
N ALA A 289 8.18 -2.80 6.58
CA ALA A 289 7.44 -4.03 6.29
C ALA A 289 7.98 -4.77 5.04
N THR A 290 8.36 -4.03 4.01
CA THR A 290 9.00 -4.65 2.82
C THR A 290 10.36 -5.25 3.19
N ARG A 291 11.18 -4.55 3.97
CA ARG A 291 12.46 -5.07 4.48
C ARG A 291 12.25 -6.30 5.37
N MET A 292 11.21 -6.30 6.19
CA MET A 292 10.82 -7.44 7.03
C MET A 292 10.47 -8.67 6.18
N GLY A 293 9.64 -8.50 5.14
CA GLY A 293 9.33 -9.57 4.19
C GLY A 293 10.59 -10.15 3.53
N LEU A 294 11.48 -9.29 3.04
CA LEU A 294 12.73 -9.70 2.38
C LEU A 294 13.72 -10.38 3.34
N SER A 295 13.64 -10.09 4.64
CA SER A 295 14.49 -10.71 5.65
C SER A 295 14.04 -12.13 6.01
N LEU A 296 12.74 -12.38 5.94
CA LEU A 296 12.12 -13.59 6.48
C LEU A 296 11.68 -14.59 5.41
N SER A 297 11.64 -14.20 4.12
CA SER A 297 11.16 -15.01 3.00
C SER A 297 12.08 -14.94 1.78
N ASP A 298 12.02 -15.96 0.92
CA ASP A 298 12.79 -16.02 -0.33
C ASP A 298 12.25 -15.02 -1.36
N TYR A 299 10.92 -14.82 -1.36
CA TYR A 299 10.22 -13.87 -2.20
C TYR A 299 9.32 -12.95 -1.36
N THR A 300 9.27 -11.68 -1.74
CA THR A 300 8.39 -10.69 -1.15
C THR A 300 7.55 -10.05 -2.25
N VAL A 301 6.24 -10.27 -2.18
CA VAL A 301 5.27 -9.66 -3.09
C VAL A 301 4.72 -8.41 -2.42
N THR A 302 4.79 -7.26 -3.07
CA THR A 302 4.22 -6.00 -2.56
C THR A 302 3.44 -5.31 -3.67
N GLU A 303 2.64 -4.30 -3.32
CA GLU A 303 1.92 -3.49 -4.29
C GLU A 303 2.05 -1.98 -4.06
N ALA A 304 1.61 -1.21 -5.05
CA ALA A 304 1.43 0.23 -4.96
C ALA A 304 0.02 0.67 -5.41
N GLY A 305 -0.50 1.74 -4.81
CA GLY A 305 -1.84 2.27 -5.11
C GLY A 305 -1.98 2.82 -6.54
N PHE A 306 -3.21 2.90 -7.07
CA PHE A 306 -3.48 3.29 -8.47
C PHE A 306 -2.80 2.36 -9.51
N GLY A 307 -2.59 2.84 -10.74
CA GLY A 307 -1.87 2.14 -11.81
C GLY A 307 -0.36 2.40 -11.76
N SER A 308 0.40 1.82 -12.68
CA SER A 308 1.87 1.95 -12.70
C SER A 308 2.40 3.35 -13.00
N ASP A 309 1.61 4.19 -13.65
CA ASP A 309 1.91 5.61 -13.91
C ASP A 309 2.01 6.47 -12.64
N LEU A 310 1.37 6.04 -11.55
CA LEU A 310 1.46 6.73 -10.26
C LEU A 310 2.05 5.84 -9.17
N GLY A 311 1.47 4.67 -8.95
CA GLY A 311 1.88 3.78 -7.87
C GLY A 311 3.26 3.19 -8.09
N ALA A 312 3.50 2.62 -9.27
CA ALA A 312 4.78 1.98 -9.55
C ALA A 312 5.89 3.03 -9.67
N GLU A 313 5.65 4.14 -10.36
CA GLU A 313 6.60 5.26 -10.42
C GLU A 313 7.02 5.71 -9.01
N LYS A 314 6.07 6.08 -8.14
CA LYS A 314 6.39 6.48 -6.76
C LYS A 314 7.00 5.36 -5.92
N PHE A 315 6.66 4.11 -6.17
CA PHE A 315 7.32 2.99 -5.51
C PHE A 315 8.80 2.92 -5.91
N LEU A 316 9.12 3.14 -7.18
CA LEU A 316 10.46 3.03 -7.74
C LEU A 316 11.30 4.29 -7.44
N ASP A 317 10.81 5.47 -7.79
CA ASP A 317 11.55 6.74 -7.67
C ASP A 317 11.50 7.37 -6.28
N ILE A 318 10.59 6.94 -5.40
CA ILE A 318 10.55 7.43 -4.01
C ILE A 318 10.92 6.32 -3.02
N LYS A 319 10.14 5.25 -2.96
CA LYS A 319 10.34 4.21 -1.93
C LYS A 319 11.63 3.41 -2.16
N CYS A 320 11.89 2.93 -3.37
CA CYS A 320 13.08 2.13 -3.67
C CYS A 320 14.35 2.97 -3.58
N GLN A 321 14.36 4.16 -4.17
CA GLN A 321 15.50 5.09 -4.06
C GLN A 321 15.78 5.49 -2.60
N SER A 322 14.75 5.83 -1.80
CA SER A 322 14.94 6.16 -0.38
C SER A 322 15.49 5.01 0.44
N ALA A 323 15.12 3.77 0.14
CA ALA A 323 15.38 2.62 1.00
C ALA A 323 16.42 1.64 0.44
N GLY A 324 17.02 1.95 -0.71
CA GLY A 324 17.95 1.07 -1.42
C GLY A 324 17.35 -0.29 -1.77
N LEU A 325 16.07 -0.31 -2.17
CA LEU A 325 15.39 -1.54 -2.61
C LEU A 325 15.50 -1.68 -4.13
N ALA A 326 15.61 -2.92 -4.60
CA ALA A 326 15.70 -3.22 -6.03
C ALA A 326 14.69 -4.35 -6.38
N PRO A 327 13.53 -4.02 -6.95
CA PRO A 327 12.58 -5.04 -7.43
C PRO A 327 13.15 -5.79 -8.63
N LYS A 328 12.98 -7.11 -8.65
CA LYS A 328 13.46 -8.00 -9.73
C LYS A 328 12.40 -8.25 -10.81
N ALA A 329 11.13 -7.99 -10.50
CA ALA A 329 10.03 -8.13 -11.43
C ALA A 329 8.90 -7.14 -11.11
N ILE A 330 8.19 -6.71 -12.14
CA ILE A 330 6.92 -5.98 -12.03
C ILE A 330 5.80 -6.83 -12.63
N VAL A 331 4.77 -7.14 -11.86
CA VAL A 331 3.55 -7.77 -12.37
C VAL A 331 2.53 -6.67 -12.67
N LEU A 332 2.16 -6.51 -13.94
CA LEU A 332 1.13 -5.59 -14.39
C LEU A 332 -0.22 -6.32 -14.50
N THR A 333 -1.10 -6.04 -13.54
CA THR A 333 -2.45 -6.58 -13.51
C THR A 333 -3.34 -5.85 -14.52
N THR A 334 -4.10 -6.62 -15.29
CA THR A 334 -5.10 -6.12 -16.22
C THR A 334 -6.35 -7.01 -16.23
N THR A 335 -7.47 -6.47 -16.71
CA THR A 335 -8.68 -7.24 -16.98
C THR A 335 -9.18 -6.91 -18.38
N ILE A 336 -9.79 -7.88 -19.06
CA ILE A 336 -10.41 -7.68 -20.38
C ILE A 336 -11.46 -6.58 -20.32
N ARG A 337 -12.24 -6.52 -19.23
CA ARG A 337 -13.24 -5.48 -18.98
C ARG A 337 -12.62 -4.07 -18.90
N ALA A 338 -11.52 -3.90 -18.16
CA ALA A 338 -10.85 -2.61 -18.03
C ALA A 338 -10.24 -2.16 -19.37
N LEU A 339 -9.63 -3.07 -20.14
CA LEU A 339 -9.10 -2.74 -21.46
C LEU A 339 -10.21 -2.39 -22.45
N LYS A 340 -11.34 -3.11 -22.48
CA LYS A 340 -12.51 -2.71 -23.27
C LYS A 340 -13.00 -1.30 -22.92
N TYR A 341 -12.99 -0.95 -21.64
CA TYR A 341 -13.35 0.39 -21.18
C TYR A 341 -12.38 1.46 -21.70
N HIS A 342 -11.06 1.22 -21.62
CA HIS A 342 -10.05 2.10 -22.22
C HIS A 342 -10.20 2.22 -23.74
N GLY A 343 -10.73 1.19 -24.41
CA GLY A 343 -11.10 1.23 -25.82
C GLY A 343 -12.42 1.94 -26.14
N GLY A 344 -13.09 2.52 -25.14
CA GLY A 344 -14.32 3.32 -25.28
C GLY A 344 -15.62 2.56 -25.07
N ALA A 345 -15.59 1.30 -24.62
CA ALA A 345 -16.81 0.56 -24.32
C ALA A 345 -17.53 1.11 -23.07
N PRO A 346 -18.86 1.26 -23.07
CA PRO A 346 -19.61 1.70 -21.90
C PRO A 346 -19.58 0.65 -20.79
N LEU A 347 -19.67 1.10 -19.53
CA LEU A 347 -19.61 0.23 -18.34
C LEU A 347 -20.64 -0.92 -18.38
N SER A 348 -21.82 -0.66 -18.96
CA SER A 348 -22.92 -1.62 -19.07
C SER A 348 -22.67 -2.77 -20.06
N SER A 349 -21.71 -2.65 -20.97
CA SER A 349 -21.44 -3.66 -22.00
C SER A 349 -20.19 -4.49 -21.75
N LEU A 350 -19.47 -4.27 -20.64
CA LEU A 350 -18.14 -4.86 -20.44
C LEU A 350 -18.17 -6.39 -20.26
N THR A 351 -19.32 -6.97 -19.89
CA THR A 351 -19.49 -8.42 -19.76
C THR A 351 -19.81 -9.13 -21.07
N THR A 352 -20.02 -8.39 -22.17
CA THR A 352 -20.22 -8.96 -23.50
C THR A 352 -18.87 -8.96 -24.24
N PRO A 353 -18.48 -10.07 -24.90
CA PRO A 353 -17.25 -10.12 -25.66
C PRO A 353 -17.20 -9.05 -26.77
N ASN A 354 -16.08 -8.31 -26.84
CA ASN A 354 -15.85 -7.28 -27.85
C ASN A 354 -14.34 -7.09 -28.09
N VAL A 355 -13.82 -7.89 -29.01
CA VAL A 355 -12.40 -7.88 -29.42
C VAL A 355 -11.96 -6.53 -29.98
N GLU A 356 -12.84 -5.82 -30.70
CA GLU A 356 -12.49 -4.52 -31.30
C GLU A 356 -12.29 -3.43 -30.23
N ALA A 357 -13.17 -3.38 -29.22
CA ALA A 357 -12.99 -2.48 -28.08
C ALA A 357 -11.75 -2.87 -27.27
N LEU A 358 -11.51 -4.17 -27.05
CA LEU A 358 -10.33 -4.65 -26.35
C LEU A 358 -9.04 -4.20 -27.05
N LYS A 359 -8.94 -4.41 -28.37
CA LYS A 359 -7.79 -3.98 -29.19
C LYS A 359 -7.54 -2.47 -29.11
N LYS A 360 -8.60 -1.66 -29.10
CA LYS A 360 -8.48 -0.20 -28.93
C LYS A 360 -7.99 0.22 -27.54
N GLY A 361 -8.14 -0.63 -26.53
CA GLY A 361 -7.67 -0.38 -25.17
C GLY A 361 -6.26 -0.89 -24.87
N LEU A 362 -5.71 -1.80 -25.69
CA LEU A 362 -4.34 -2.32 -25.54
C LEU A 362 -3.26 -1.24 -25.41
N PRO A 363 -3.33 -0.07 -26.08
CA PRO A 363 -2.34 0.99 -25.91
C PRO A 363 -2.11 1.42 -24.45
N ASN A 364 -3.12 1.31 -23.58
CA ASN A 364 -2.93 1.60 -22.15
C ASN A 364 -1.97 0.59 -21.50
N LEU A 365 -2.18 -0.72 -21.74
CA LEU A 365 -1.30 -1.77 -21.24
C LEU A 365 0.10 -1.70 -21.87
N GLU A 366 0.17 -1.47 -23.18
CA GLU A 366 1.43 -1.27 -23.92
C GLU A 366 2.30 -0.18 -23.27
N LYS A 367 1.70 0.98 -22.99
CA LYS A 367 2.42 2.10 -22.37
C LYS A 367 2.95 1.76 -20.99
N HIS A 368 2.18 1.05 -20.17
CA HIS A 368 2.61 0.61 -18.84
C HIS A 368 3.75 -0.41 -18.92
N LEU A 369 3.73 -1.31 -19.91
CA LEU A 369 4.81 -2.27 -20.17
C LEU A 369 6.09 -1.58 -20.62
N GLU A 370 5.99 -0.57 -21.50
CA GLU A 370 7.12 0.28 -21.89
C GLU A 370 7.71 1.02 -20.68
N ASN A 371 6.86 1.61 -19.84
CA ASN A 371 7.32 2.36 -18.67
C ASN A 371 8.09 1.47 -17.69
N ALA A 372 7.66 0.23 -17.46
CA ALA A 372 8.38 -0.71 -16.60
C ALA A 372 9.82 -0.96 -17.09
N ARG A 373 10.02 -1.01 -18.42
CA ARG A 373 11.34 -1.21 -19.02
C ARG A 373 12.27 -0.01 -18.88
N LEU A 374 11.74 1.21 -18.73
CA LEU A 374 12.56 2.40 -18.48
C LEU A 374 13.34 2.30 -17.16
N TYR A 375 12.84 1.51 -16.20
CA TYR A 375 13.50 1.24 -14.93
C TYR A 375 14.48 0.05 -14.97
N ASN A 376 14.70 -0.52 -16.16
CA ASN A 376 15.43 -1.78 -16.34
C ASN A 376 14.81 -2.96 -15.56
N ILE A 377 13.47 -3.02 -15.50
CA ILE A 377 12.76 -4.14 -14.88
C ILE A 377 11.93 -4.87 -15.92
N THR A 378 12.04 -6.20 -15.94
CA THR A 378 11.23 -7.03 -16.84
C THR A 378 9.80 -7.15 -16.30
N PRO A 379 8.78 -6.72 -17.07
CA PRO A 379 7.39 -6.86 -16.65
C PRO A 379 6.83 -8.27 -16.92
N VAL A 380 5.78 -8.63 -16.20
CA VAL A 380 4.93 -9.82 -16.42
C VAL A 380 3.47 -9.37 -16.44
N ILE A 381 2.70 -9.79 -17.44
CA ILE A 381 1.27 -9.48 -17.52
C ILE A 381 0.48 -10.51 -16.72
N ALA A 382 -0.36 -10.05 -15.78
CA ALA A 382 -1.34 -10.87 -15.10
C ALA A 382 -2.75 -10.50 -15.60
N ILE A 383 -3.38 -11.38 -16.36
CA ILE A 383 -4.78 -11.22 -16.76
C ILE A 383 -5.63 -11.76 -15.61
N ASN A 384 -6.24 -10.88 -14.83
CA ASN A 384 -7.15 -11.29 -13.75
C ASN A 384 -8.49 -11.74 -14.37
N LYS A 385 -8.77 -13.03 -14.30
CA LYS A 385 -9.86 -13.70 -15.03
C LYS A 385 -11.23 -13.36 -14.44
N PHE A 386 -12.18 -13.03 -15.32
CA PHE A 386 -13.60 -12.97 -14.99
C PHE A 386 -14.39 -14.05 -15.75
N ILE A 387 -15.54 -14.43 -15.20
CA ILE A 387 -16.44 -15.46 -15.78
C ILE A 387 -16.91 -15.08 -17.20
N SER A 388 -17.03 -13.78 -17.48
CA SER A 388 -17.49 -13.24 -18.76
C SER A 388 -16.42 -13.17 -19.85
N ASP A 389 -15.16 -13.43 -19.51
CA ASP A 389 -14.05 -13.26 -20.43
C ASP A 389 -14.04 -14.40 -21.45
N SER A 390 -13.94 -14.08 -22.73
CA SER A 390 -13.89 -15.09 -23.80
C SER A 390 -12.45 -15.50 -24.14
N GLU A 391 -12.27 -16.70 -24.67
CA GLU A 391 -10.95 -17.18 -25.09
C GLU A 391 -10.36 -16.31 -26.20
N GLU A 392 -11.19 -15.79 -27.11
CA GLU A 392 -10.74 -14.88 -28.17
C GLU A 392 -10.22 -13.54 -27.60
N GLU A 393 -10.84 -13.04 -26.53
CA GLU A 393 -10.37 -11.83 -25.84
C GLU A 393 -9.06 -12.08 -25.07
N ILE A 394 -8.92 -13.26 -24.46
CA ILE A 394 -7.68 -13.66 -23.77
C ILE A 394 -6.52 -13.76 -24.78
N GLU A 395 -6.77 -14.36 -25.95
CA GLU A 395 -5.74 -14.56 -26.97
C GLU A 395 -5.18 -13.23 -27.49
N VAL A 396 -6.02 -12.19 -27.64
CA VAL A 396 -5.56 -10.85 -28.03
C VAL A 396 -4.50 -10.28 -27.09
N ILE A 397 -4.59 -10.54 -25.78
CA ILE A 397 -3.60 -10.09 -24.81
C ILE A 397 -2.33 -10.95 -24.88
N LYS A 398 -2.47 -12.25 -25.19
CA LYS A 398 -1.33 -13.15 -25.41
C LYS A 398 -0.54 -12.78 -26.66
N GLU A 399 -1.22 -12.47 -27.77
CA GLU A 399 -0.60 -11.95 -29.00
C GLU A 399 0.17 -10.64 -28.73
N LEU A 400 -0.40 -9.75 -27.92
CA LEU A 400 0.30 -8.53 -27.47
C LEU A 400 1.57 -8.88 -26.69
N ALA A 401 1.46 -9.79 -25.72
CA ALA A 401 2.57 -10.22 -24.88
C ALA A 401 3.71 -10.83 -25.71
N GLU A 402 3.39 -11.67 -26.69
CA GLU A 402 4.36 -12.24 -27.63
C GLU A 402 5.05 -11.15 -28.45
N ARG A 403 4.28 -10.24 -29.07
CA ARG A 403 4.82 -9.12 -29.84
C ARG A 403 5.74 -8.22 -29.03
N MET A 404 5.40 -7.98 -27.76
CA MET A 404 6.21 -7.17 -26.86
C MET A 404 7.33 -7.99 -26.20
N GLN A 405 7.42 -9.30 -26.40
CA GLN A 405 8.37 -10.19 -25.72
C GLN A 405 8.25 -10.11 -24.19
N VAL A 406 7.02 -10.18 -23.69
CA VAL A 406 6.68 -10.16 -22.26
C VAL A 406 5.98 -11.45 -21.89
N LYS A 407 6.25 -11.98 -20.70
CA LYS A 407 5.53 -13.13 -20.16
C LYS A 407 4.11 -12.72 -19.77
N VAL A 408 3.13 -13.58 -20.05
CA VAL A 408 1.73 -13.40 -19.67
C VAL A 408 1.23 -14.66 -19.00
N ALA A 409 0.36 -14.50 -18.01
CA ALA A 409 -0.35 -15.59 -17.37
C ALA A 409 -1.80 -15.20 -17.08
N LEU A 410 -2.70 -16.18 -17.18
CA LEU A 410 -4.08 -16.01 -16.75
C LEU A 410 -4.16 -16.33 -15.25
N ALA A 411 -4.62 -15.37 -14.45
CA ALA A 411 -4.73 -15.49 -13.01
C ALA A 411 -6.20 -15.63 -12.60
N ASP A 412 -6.56 -16.79 -12.07
CA ASP A 412 -7.89 -17.11 -11.53
C ASP A 412 -7.88 -17.18 -9.99
N GLY A 413 -7.09 -16.30 -9.37
CA GLY A 413 -6.89 -16.27 -7.91
C GLY A 413 -8.17 -15.96 -7.13
N TRP A 414 -9.08 -15.18 -7.73
CA TRP A 414 -10.38 -14.89 -7.11
C TRP A 414 -11.22 -16.17 -6.94
N ALA A 415 -11.29 -17.06 -7.93
CA ALA A 415 -12.12 -18.26 -7.85
C ALA A 415 -11.38 -19.47 -7.24
N ARG A 416 -10.06 -19.58 -7.40
CA ARG A 416 -9.28 -20.79 -7.08
C ARG A 416 -8.10 -20.56 -6.12
N GLY A 417 -7.96 -19.36 -5.54
CA GLY A 417 -6.86 -19.02 -4.62
C GLY A 417 -5.50 -19.19 -5.29
N GLY A 418 -4.51 -19.65 -4.52
CA GLY A 418 -3.16 -19.88 -5.02
C GLY A 418 -3.08 -20.88 -6.18
N GLU A 419 -4.02 -21.84 -6.28
CA GLU A 419 -4.06 -22.77 -7.41
C GLU A 419 -4.33 -22.06 -8.74
N GLY A 420 -5.19 -21.03 -8.71
CA GLY A 420 -5.54 -20.23 -9.88
C GLY A 420 -4.44 -19.30 -10.37
N ALA A 421 -3.34 -19.15 -9.62
CA ALA A 421 -2.24 -18.26 -9.95
C ALA A 421 -0.88 -18.98 -10.11
N ILE A 422 -0.86 -20.32 -10.18
CA ILE A 422 0.37 -21.12 -10.36
C ILE A 422 1.13 -20.71 -11.63
N GLU A 423 0.43 -20.58 -12.77
CA GLU A 423 1.06 -20.15 -14.03
C GLU A 423 1.76 -18.79 -13.85
N LEU A 424 1.10 -17.83 -13.20
CA LEU A 424 1.68 -16.52 -12.91
C LEU A 424 2.93 -16.64 -12.02
N ALA A 425 2.88 -17.46 -10.97
CA ALA A 425 4.02 -17.68 -10.09
C ALA A 425 5.22 -18.28 -10.83
N GLU A 426 5.00 -19.26 -11.72
CA GLU A 426 6.05 -19.86 -12.55
C GLU A 426 6.70 -18.82 -13.49
N LYS A 427 5.89 -18.00 -14.17
CA LYS A 427 6.41 -16.92 -15.02
C LYS A 427 7.19 -15.87 -14.25
N VAL A 428 6.72 -15.51 -13.06
CA VAL A 428 7.41 -14.55 -12.19
C VAL A 428 8.74 -15.13 -11.68
N VAL A 429 8.77 -16.40 -11.28
CA VAL A 429 10.02 -17.08 -10.90
C VAL A 429 11.00 -17.09 -12.06
N GLU A 430 10.54 -17.44 -13.27
CA GLU A 430 11.38 -17.42 -14.48
C GLU A 430 12.01 -16.03 -14.71
N VAL A 431 11.22 -14.96 -14.61
CA VAL A 431 11.72 -13.57 -14.77
C VAL A 431 12.69 -13.19 -13.66
N VAL A 432 12.40 -13.53 -12.41
CA VAL A 432 13.26 -13.23 -11.26
C VAL A 432 14.60 -13.96 -11.37
N GLU A 433 14.61 -15.23 -11.80
CA GLU A 433 15.83 -16.04 -11.96
C GLU A 433 16.67 -15.60 -13.18
N GLN A 434 16.03 -15.05 -14.22
CA GLN A 434 16.70 -14.49 -15.40
C GLN A 434 17.12 -13.02 -15.23
N SER A 435 16.68 -12.36 -14.16
CA SER A 435 16.97 -10.94 -13.90
C SER A 435 18.48 -10.73 -13.77
N LYS A 436 19.05 -10.05 -14.77
CA LYS A 436 20.45 -9.59 -14.81
C LYS A 436 20.55 -8.07 -14.66
N ASP A 437 19.42 -7.39 -14.79
CA ASP A 437 19.33 -5.94 -14.87
C ASP A 437 19.28 -5.35 -13.46
N GLU A 438 20.09 -4.31 -13.23
CA GLU A 438 20.01 -3.52 -12.01
C GLU A 438 18.94 -2.43 -12.20
N PHE A 439 17.96 -2.43 -11.29
CA PHE A 439 16.96 -1.38 -11.19
C PHE A 439 17.61 0.01 -11.22
N THR A 440 17.10 0.89 -12.09
CA THR A 440 17.55 2.28 -12.22
C THR A 440 16.37 3.23 -12.07
N PRO A 441 16.38 4.17 -11.10
CA PRO A 441 15.38 5.24 -11.01
C PRO A 441 15.34 6.11 -12.28
N LEU A 442 14.20 6.75 -12.57
CA LEU A 442 14.07 7.63 -13.74
C LEU A 442 14.82 8.96 -13.58
N TYR A 443 15.01 9.40 -12.35
CA TYR A 443 15.66 10.67 -12.02
C TYR A 443 16.45 10.56 -10.72
N ASP A 444 17.46 11.41 -10.59
CA ASP A 444 18.17 11.62 -9.33
C ASP A 444 17.50 12.79 -8.57
N TRP A 445 17.54 12.73 -7.25
CA TRP A 445 16.99 13.78 -6.39
C TRP A 445 17.87 15.02 -6.32
N ASP A 446 19.06 15.00 -6.91
CA ASP A 446 19.90 16.19 -7.11
C ASP A 446 19.49 17.05 -8.33
N MET A 447 18.57 16.54 -9.17
CA MET A 447 18.00 17.27 -10.29
C MET A 447 17.09 18.42 -9.82
N ASP A 448 16.97 19.46 -10.64
CA ASP A 448 16.05 20.58 -10.39
C ASP A 448 14.58 20.15 -10.52
N VAL A 449 13.70 20.74 -9.70
CA VAL A 449 12.28 20.34 -9.52
C VAL A 449 11.37 20.98 -10.54
#